data_AF-A0AAE0BJG8-F1
#
_entry.id   AF-A0AAE0BJG8-F1
#
_cell.length_a   1.000
_cell.length_b   1.000
_cell.length_c   1.000
_cell.angle_alpha   90.00
_cell.angle_beta   90.00
_cell.angle_gamma   90.00
#
_symmetry.space_group_name_H-M   'P 1'
#
loop_
_entity.id
_entity.type
_entity.pdbx_description
1 polymer ?
#
loop_
_entity_poly.entity_id
_entity_poly.type
_entity_poly.pdbx_seq_one_letter_code
_entity_poly.pdbx_strand_id
1 'polypeptide(L)'
;MGVFEDMREAGVEANTVTYNTLIAACANARKHEKAMGVFEDMREAEVKADTVTYSTLITACANAGKHEEAMGVFEDMREAGVKPDTVTYTLAINLLWCLAKYDSAVLEAERVFTNVLFKENGSTQLVYKLDLHDQTSGSAQSLVIIWLAKLAEHLPSHSTPGTELTIITGYGKHSKVLGASSVRAGVVDLLRTLESPFMTPSHNKGCLSAPIGEVQQWLKLIRAKSKADVGFVEDMLSILRQTHS
;
A
#
# COMPACT_ATOMS: atom_id res chain seq x y z
N MET A 1 -28.20 -9.33 -16.41
CA MET A 1 -28.99 -8.25 -15.79
C MET A 1 -30.48 -8.58 -15.81
N GLY A 2 -30.96 -9.49 -16.68
CA GLY A 2 -32.36 -9.96 -16.69
C GLY A 2 -32.97 -10.27 -15.32
N VAL A 3 -32.30 -11.05 -14.45
CA VAL A 3 -32.84 -11.36 -13.10
C VAL A 3 -33.06 -10.11 -12.22
N PHE A 4 -32.28 -9.05 -12.42
CA PHE A 4 -32.45 -7.78 -11.70
C PHE A 4 -33.58 -6.93 -12.31
N GLU A 5 -33.74 -6.97 -13.63
CA GLU A 5 -34.86 -6.34 -14.32
C GLU A 5 -36.17 -7.03 -13.93
N ASP A 6 -36.21 -8.37 -13.95
CA ASP A 6 -37.34 -9.19 -13.51
C ASP A 6 -37.73 -8.89 -12.04
N MET A 7 -36.74 -8.69 -11.16
CA MET A 7 -36.93 -8.31 -9.76
C MET A 7 -37.64 -6.95 -9.65
N ARG A 8 -37.22 -5.96 -10.45
CA ARG A 8 -37.84 -4.63 -10.48
C ARG A 8 -39.25 -4.68 -11.07
N GLU A 9 -39.45 -5.45 -12.15
CA GLU A 9 -40.76 -5.65 -12.77
C GLU A 9 -41.75 -6.36 -11.84
N ALA A 10 -41.25 -7.28 -11.00
CA ALA A 10 -42.03 -7.93 -9.96
C ALA A 10 -42.30 -7.04 -8.72
N GLY A 11 -41.81 -5.79 -8.72
CA GLY A 11 -41.99 -4.84 -7.61
C GLY A 11 -41.18 -5.18 -6.36
N VAL A 12 -40.13 -6.01 -6.49
CA VAL A 12 -39.26 -6.35 -5.36
C VAL A 12 -38.15 -5.31 -5.27
N GLU A 13 -38.04 -4.63 -4.12
CA GLU A 13 -37.04 -3.59 -3.90
C GLU A 13 -35.62 -4.17 -3.76
N ALA A 14 -34.69 -3.60 -4.53
CA ALA A 14 -33.28 -3.92 -4.43
C ALA A 14 -32.68 -3.34 -3.15
N ASN A 15 -31.83 -4.10 -2.48
CA ASN A 15 -31.12 -3.67 -1.28
C ASN A 15 -29.61 -3.66 -1.51
N THR A 16 -28.85 -3.27 -0.47
CA THR A 16 -27.38 -3.19 -0.51
C THR A 16 -26.74 -4.49 -0.98
N VAL A 17 -27.26 -5.66 -0.58
CA VAL A 17 -26.71 -6.97 -0.98
C VAL A 17 -26.93 -7.21 -2.48
N THR A 18 -28.11 -6.87 -3.01
CA THR A 18 -28.41 -6.97 -4.44
C THR A 18 -27.42 -6.13 -5.25
N TYR A 19 -27.26 -4.85 -4.89
CA TYR A 19 -26.35 -3.95 -5.59
C TYR A 19 -24.88 -4.39 -5.48
N ASN A 20 -24.42 -4.75 -4.29
CA ASN A 20 -23.05 -5.27 -4.08
C ASN A 20 -22.78 -6.50 -4.94
N THR A 21 -23.77 -7.39 -5.10
CA THR A 21 -23.65 -8.57 -5.96
C THR A 21 -23.49 -8.20 -7.44
N LEU A 22 -24.28 -7.23 -7.91
CA LEU A 22 -24.21 -6.74 -9.30
C LEU A 22 -22.90 -6.01 -9.59
N ILE A 23 -22.45 -5.15 -8.67
CA ILE A 23 -21.17 -4.44 -8.75
C ILE A 23 -20.03 -5.46 -8.81
N ALA A 24 -20.01 -6.44 -7.90
CA ALA A 24 -19.00 -7.49 -7.89
C ALA A 24 -19.00 -8.33 -9.18
N ALA A 25 -20.19 -8.66 -9.71
CA ALA A 25 -20.30 -9.37 -10.99
C ALA A 25 -19.71 -8.55 -12.16
N CYS A 26 -19.96 -7.24 -12.20
CA CYS A 26 -19.38 -6.34 -13.20
C CYS A 26 -17.86 -6.22 -13.05
N ALA A 27 -17.38 -6.05 -11.82
CA ALA A 27 -15.96 -5.99 -11.49
C ALA A 27 -15.21 -7.26 -11.93
N ASN A 28 -15.76 -8.44 -11.60
CA ASN A 28 -15.20 -9.74 -11.99
C ASN A 28 -15.20 -9.95 -13.52
N ALA A 29 -16.18 -9.39 -14.22
CA ALA A 29 -16.23 -9.36 -15.67
C ALA A 29 -15.32 -8.28 -16.30
N ARG A 30 -14.53 -7.55 -15.50
CA ARG A 30 -13.67 -6.43 -15.91
C ARG A 30 -14.43 -5.29 -16.60
N LYS A 31 -15.68 -5.06 -16.20
CA LYS A 31 -16.55 -3.99 -16.71
C LYS A 31 -16.71 -2.92 -15.66
N HIS A 32 -15.63 -2.21 -15.34
CA HIS A 32 -15.62 -1.17 -14.29
C HIS A 32 -16.65 -0.07 -14.55
N GLU A 33 -16.85 0.36 -15.80
CA GLU A 33 -17.83 1.39 -16.14
C GLU A 33 -19.27 0.93 -15.82
N LYS A 34 -19.55 -0.37 -16.01
CA LYS A 34 -20.85 -0.93 -15.61
C LYS A 34 -20.99 -1.04 -14.11
N ALA A 35 -19.90 -1.36 -13.40
CA ALA A 35 -19.91 -1.39 -11.94
C ALA A 35 -20.21 0.01 -11.37
N MET A 36 -19.61 1.05 -11.93
CA MET A 36 -19.91 2.44 -11.59
C MET A 36 -21.36 2.83 -11.95
N GLY A 37 -21.87 2.41 -13.10
CA GLY A 37 -23.28 2.62 -13.45
C GLY A 37 -24.26 2.01 -12.44
N VAL A 38 -24.01 0.76 -12.00
CA VAL A 38 -24.81 0.10 -10.96
C VAL A 38 -24.69 0.82 -9.61
N PHE A 39 -23.55 1.44 -9.31
CA PHE A 39 -23.38 2.26 -8.12
C PHE A 39 -24.20 3.56 -8.18
N GLU A 40 -24.27 4.21 -9.35
CA GLU A 40 -25.16 5.37 -9.51
C GLU A 40 -26.64 4.95 -9.40
N ASP A 41 -27.05 3.83 -10.01
CA ASP A 41 -28.41 3.28 -9.83
C ASP A 41 -28.75 3.03 -8.34
N MET A 42 -27.77 2.55 -7.56
CA MET A 42 -27.91 2.35 -6.11
C MET A 42 -28.15 3.66 -5.36
N ARG A 43 -27.46 4.75 -5.76
CA ARG A 43 -27.61 6.08 -5.18
C ARG A 43 -28.94 6.71 -5.54
N GLU A 44 -29.37 6.58 -6.79
CA GLU A 44 -30.68 7.05 -7.26
C GLU A 44 -31.83 6.33 -6.54
N ALA A 45 -31.64 5.05 -6.22
CA ALA A 45 -32.58 4.27 -5.42
C ALA A 45 -32.49 4.57 -3.90
N GLU A 46 -31.68 5.54 -3.48
CA GLU A 46 -31.43 5.91 -2.08
C GLU A 46 -30.97 4.73 -1.19
N VAL A 47 -30.38 3.70 -1.79
CA VAL A 47 -29.86 2.55 -1.07
C VAL A 47 -28.45 2.86 -0.56
N LYS A 48 -28.23 2.70 0.74
CA LYS A 48 -26.95 3.03 1.38
C LYS A 48 -25.84 2.08 0.93
N ALA A 49 -24.78 2.65 0.37
CA ALA A 49 -23.52 1.99 0.11
C ALA A 49 -22.80 1.67 1.43
N ASP A 50 -22.06 0.56 1.43
CA ASP A 50 -21.26 0.13 2.57
C ASP A 50 -19.80 -0.10 2.18
N THR A 51 -18.98 -0.53 3.14
CA THR A 51 -17.55 -0.82 2.93
C THR A 51 -17.33 -1.84 1.81
N VAL A 52 -18.24 -2.79 1.61
CA VAL A 52 -18.14 -3.79 0.53
C VAL A 52 -18.41 -3.14 -0.83
N THR A 53 -19.40 -2.25 -0.92
CA THR A 53 -19.68 -1.45 -2.13
C THR A 53 -18.42 -0.72 -2.59
N TYR A 54 -17.86 0.10 -1.70
CA TYR A 54 -16.71 0.95 -2.02
C TYR A 54 -15.43 0.16 -2.29
N SER A 55 -15.08 -0.82 -1.45
CA SER A 55 -13.87 -1.63 -1.68
C SER A 55 -13.91 -2.40 -3.01
N THR A 56 -15.10 -2.86 -3.43
CA THR A 56 -15.30 -3.55 -4.71
C THR A 56 -15.09 -2.59 -5.89
N LEU A 57 -15.65 -1.38 -5.82
CA LEU A 57 -15.50 -0.36 -6.87
C LEU A 57 -14.04 0.13 -6.99
N ILE A 58 -13.38 0.43 -5.87
CA ILE A 58 -11.96 0.82 -5.83
C ILE A 58 -11.12 -0.26 -6.51
N THR A 59 -11.35 -1.53 -6.17
CA THR A 59 -10.65 -2.67 -6.77
C THR A 59 -10.93 -2.79 -8.27
N ALA A 60 -12.18 -2.60 -8.70
CA ALA A 60 -12.57 -2.67 -10.10
C ALA A 60 -11.85 -1.59 -10.95
N CYS A 61 -11.86 -0.34 -10.48
CA CYS A 61 -11.20 0.78 -11.14
C CYS A 61 -9.66 0.60 -11.14
N ALA A 62 -9.08 0.17 -10.02
CA ALA A 62 -7.64 -0.12 -9.92
C ALA A 62 -7.20 -1.19 -10.92
N ASN A 63 -7.95 -2.30 -11.02
CA ASN A 63 -7.65 -3.38 -11.98
C ASN A 63 -7.83 -2.97 -13.44
N ALA A 64 -8.63 -1.94 -13.71
CA ALA A 64 -8.77 -1.33 -15.04
C ALA A 64 -7.70 -0.27 -15.33
N GLY A 65 -6.78 0.00 -14.39
CA GLY A 65 -5.76 1.06 -14.51
C GLY A 65 -6.30 2.48 -14.34
N LYS A 66 -7.54 2.63 -13.84
CA LYS A 66 -8.19 3.93 -13.58
C LYS A 66 -7.88 4.39 -12.16
N HIS A 67 -6.61 4.70 -11.90
CA HIS A 67 -6.15 4.95 -10.54
C HIS A 67 -6.74 6.23 -9.92
N GLU A 68 -6.91 7.29 -10.72
CA GLU A 68 -7.52 8.54 -10.30
C GLU A 68 -8.99 8.36 -9.93
N GLU A 69 -9.74 7.61 -10.73
CA GLU A 69 -11.14 7.27 -10.47
C GLU A 69 -11.28 6.40 -9.22
N ALA A 70 -10.41 5.39 -9.07
CA ALA A 70 -10.37 4.56 -7.87
C ALA A 70 -10.08 5.39 -6.60
N MET A 71 -9.20 6.38 -6.69
CA MET A 71 -8.91 7.29 -5.58
C MET A 71 -10.11 8.23 -5.31
N GLY A 72 -10.82 8.66 -6.36
CA GLY A 72 -12.07 9.41 -6.22
C GLY A 72 -13.14 8.62 -5.46
N VAL A 73 -13.31 7.34 -5.77
CA VAL A 73 -14.23 6.45 -5.04
C VAL A 73 -13.83 6.30 -3.56
N PHE A 74 -12.52 6.25 -3.26
CA PHE A 74 -12.05 6.23 -1.88
C PHE A 74 -12.37 7.51 -1.10
N GLU A 75 -12.24 8.68 -1.74
CA GLU A 75 -12.63 9.94 -1.09
C GLU A 75 -14.15 10.05 -0.94
N ASP A 76 -14.95 9.63 -1.94
CA ASP A 76 -16.41 9.57 -1.83
C ASP A 76 -16.86 8.68 -0.66
N MET A 77 -16.20 7.55 -0.43
CA MET A 77 -16.43 6.70 0.75
C MET A 77 -16.28 7.48 2.07
N ARG A 78 -15.25 8.33 2.17
CA ARG A 78 -14.96 9.13 3.36
C ARG A 78 -15.98 10.26 3.53
N GLU A 79 -16.35 10.93 2.45
CA GLU A 79 -17.36 11.98 2.44
C GLU A 79 -18.75 11.45 2.79
N ALA A 80 -19.07 10.23 2.35
CA ALA A 80 -20.28 9.51 2.72
C ALA A 80 -20.28 9.01 4.19
N GLY A 81 -19.18 9.20 4.92
CA GLY A 81 -19.04 8.77 6.32
C GLY A 81 -18.92 7.26 6.49
N VAL A 82 -18.69 6.51 5.40
CA VAL A 82 -18.46 5.06 5.46
C VAL A 82 -17.01 4.81 5.87
N LYS A 83 -16.82 4.13 6.99
CA LYS A 83 -15.48 3.94 7.57
C LYS A 83 -14.62 3.01 6.71
N PRO A 84 -13.45 3.45 6.20
CA PRO A 84 -12.49 2.57 5.55
C PRO A 84 -11.96 1.52 6.51
N ASP A 85 -11.81 0.29 6.03
CA ASP A 85 -11.13 -0.78 6.75
C ASP A 85 -9.68 -0.94 6.28
N THR A 86 -8.96 -1.90 6.85
CA THR A 86 -7.56 -2.17 6.50
C THR A 86 -7.37 -2.50 5.01
N VAL A 87 -8.34 -3.18 4.38
CA VAL A 87 -8.27 -3.52 2.95
C VAL A 87 -8.38 -2.24 2.13
N THR A 88 -9.34 -1.38 2.44
CA THR A 88 -9.56 -0.12 1.72
C THR A 88 -8.37 0.83 1.86
N TYR A 89 -7.76 0.94 3.05
CA TYR A 89 -6.52 1.71 3.23
C TYR A 89 -5.34 1.12 2.43
N THR A 90 -5.20 -0.20 2.42
CA THR A 90 -4.14 -0.88 1.66
C THR A 90 -4.26 -0.61 0.15
N LEU A 91 -5.49 -0.58 -0.38
CA LEU A 91 -5.76 -0.20 -1.77
C LEU A 91 -5.42 1.27 -2.04
N ALA A 92 -5.86 2.18 -1.17
CA ALA A 92 -5.60 3.62 -1.31
C ALA A 92 -4.10 3.94 -1.29
N ILE A 93 -3.34 3.35 -0.37
CA ILE A 93 -1.87 3.51 -0.32
C ILE A 93 -1.24 3.03 -1.64
N ASN A 94 -1.64 1.87 -2.15
CA ASN A 94 -1.12 1.36 -3.41
C ASN A 94 -1.46 2.28 -4.60
N LEU A 95 -2.67 2.82 -4.64
CA LEU A 95 -3.10 3.79 -5.66
C LEU A 95 -2.28 5.08 -5.59
N LEU A 96 -2.02 5.61 -4.40
CA LEU A 96 -1.20 6.81 -4.22
C LEU A 96 0.22 6.61 -4.75
N TRP A 97 0.81 5.44 -4.57
CA TRP A 97 2.09 5.09 -5.21
C TRP A 97 2.01 5.06 -6.72
N CYS A 98 0.96 4.46 -7.29
CA CYS A 98 0.75 4.47 -8.75
C CYS A 98 0.53 5.88 -9.32
N LEU A 99 0.07 6.82 -8.50
CA LEU A 99 -0.14 8.24 -8.86
C LEU A 99 1.07 9.13 -8.51
N ALA A 100 2.19 8.54 -8.09
CA ALA A 100 3.38 9.25 -7.60
C ALA A 100 3.12 10.24 -6.43
N LYS A 101 2.03 10.03 -5.67
CA LYS A 101 1.67 10.81 -4.47
C LYS A 101 2.30 10.19 -3.21
N TYR A 102 3.62 10.07 -3.22
CA TYR A 102 4.38 9.32 -2.20
C TYR A 102 4.18 9.85 -0.78
N ASP A 103 4.15 11.17 -0.62
CA ASP A 103 3.90 11.85 0.67
C ASP A 103 2.59 11.38 1.32
N SER A 104 1.49 11.42 0.56
CA SER A 104 0.20 10.96 1.02
C SER A 104 0.20 9.46 1.30
N ALA A 105 0.88 8.67 0.47
CA ALA A 105 0.98 7.22 0.65
C ALA A 105 1.71 6.83 1.95
N VAL A 106 2.79 7.54 2.29
CA VAL A 106 3.54 7.32 3.53
C VAL A 106 2.74 7.79 4.73
N LEU A 107 2.08 8.95 4.64
CA LEU A 107 1.22 9.46 5.72
C LEU A 107 0.08 8.50 6.07
N GLU A 108 -0.62 7.98 5.06
CA GLU A 108 -1.70 7.01 5.28
C GLU A 108 -1.16 5.67 5.82
N ALA A 109 -0.02 5.19 5.30
CA ALA A 109 0.61 3.99 5.83
C ALA A 109 1.04 4.15 7.30
N GLU A 110 1.56 5.32 7.69
CA GLU A 110 1.96 5.59 9.07
C GLU A 110 0.75 5.59 10.00
N ARG A 111 -0.38 6.16 9.59
CA ARG A 111 -1.63 6.14 10.35
C ARG A 111 -2.17 4.74 10.59
N VAL A 112 -2.06 3.87 9.60
CA VAL A 112 -2.71 2.55 9.61
C VAL A 112 -1.81 1.45 10.18
N PHE A 113 -0.51 1.49 9.87
CA PHE A 113 0.40 0.37 10.11
C PHE A 113 1.47 0.63 11.16
N THR A 114 1.51 1.80 11.80
CA THR A 114 2.50 2.07 12.85
C THR A 114 2.43 1.02 13.98
N ASN A 115 1.23 0.58 14.36
CA ASN A 115 1.06 -0.46 15.39
C ASN A 115 1.46 -1.87 14.91
N VAL A 116 1.59 -2.11 13.60
CA VAL A 116 1.99 -3.40 13.04
C VAL A 116 3.52 -3.53 12.98
N LEU A 117 4.23 -2.40 12.80
CA LEU A 117 5.69 -2.34 12.81
C LEU A 117 6.29 -2.58 14.21
N PHE A 118 5.50 -2.39 15.28
CA PHE A 118 5.90 -2.59 16.67
C PHE A 118 4.93 -3.55 17.34
N LYS A 119 5.36 -4.75 17.74
CA LYS A 119 4.50 -5.66 18.50
C LYS A 119 3.91 -4.95 19.73
N GLU A 120 2.62 -5.19 19.98
CA GLU A 120 1.82 -4.80 21.16
C GLU A 120 2.33 -5.32 22.53
N ASN A 121 3.58 -5.75 22.64
CA ASN A 121 4.13 -6.30 23.89
C ASN A 121 4.84 -5.25 24.76
N GLY A 122 4.59 -3.96 24.56
CA GLY A 122 5.15 -2.89 25.41
C GLY A 122 6.68 -2.82 25.42
N SER A 123 7.34 -3.46 24.46
CA SER A 123 8.80 -3.47 24.33
C SER A 123 9.18 -2.54 23.18
N THR A 124 9.84 -1.42 23.47
CA THR A 124 10.52 -0.52 22.52
C THR A 124 11.75 -1.19 21.89
N GLN A 125 11.60 -2.44 21.44
CA GLN A 125 12.70 -3.18 20.84
C GLN A 125 12.77 -2.86 19.36
N LEU A 126 13.90 -2.28 18.94
CA LEU A 126 14.20 -1.97 17.55
C LEU A 126 14.10 -3.25 16.71
N VAL A 127 13.21 -3.24 15.72
CA VAL A 127 12.97 -4.39 14.86
C VAL A 127 13.97 -4.36 13.71
N TYR A 128 15.01 -5.20 13.74
CA TYR A 128 15.99 -5.34 12.67
C TYR A 128 15.51 -6.14 11.45
N LYS A 129 14.25 -6.59 11.49
CA LYS A 129 13.65 -7.43 10.47
C LYS A 129 12.26 -6.93 10.10
N LEU A 130 12.14 -6.32 8.93
CA LEU A 130 10.86 -5.86 8.39
C LEU A 130 10.23 -6.97 7.54
N ASP A 131 8.99 -7.34 7.84
CA ASP A 131 8.29 -8.39 7.10
C ASP A 131 7.13 -7.83 6.25
N LEU A 132 7.23 -8.00 4.93
CA LEU A 132 6.36 -7.37 3.93
C LEU A 132 5.70 -8.39 2.98
N HIS A 133 5.83 -9.70 3.23
CA HIS A 133 5.43 -10.71 2.24
C HIS A 133 3.93 -10.71 1.90
N ASP A 134 3.08 -10.29 2.84
CA ASP A 134 1.62 -10.19 2.67
C ASP A 134 1.14 -8.75 2.41
N GLN A 135 2.05 -7.83 2.05
CA GLN A 135 1.71 -6.43 1.77
C GLN A 135 1.47 -6.20 0.26
N THR A 136 0.81 -5.09 -0.09
CA THR A 136 0.83 -4.56 -1.46
C THR A 136 2.16 -3.86 -1.75
N SER A 137 2.48 -3.62 -3.02
CA SER A 137 3.73 -2.95 -3.40
C SER A 137 3.82 -1.57 -2.76
N GLY A 138 2.78 -0.75 -2.87
CA GLY A 138 2.78 0.59 -2.29
C GLY A 138 2.89 0.56 -0.76
N SER A 139 2.12 -0.31 -0.07
CA SER A 139 2.24 -0.44 1.39
C SER A 139 3.65 -0.87 1.79
N ALA A 140 4.24 -1.85 1.08
CA ALA A 140 5.60 -2.30 1.35
C ALA A 140 6.63 -1.17 1.19
N GLN A 141 6.54 -0.38 0.12
CA GLN A 141 7.43 0.75 -0.13
C GLN A 141 7.26 1.84 0.95
N SER A 142 6.03 2.19 1.33
CA SER A 142 5.78 3.12 2.43
C SER A 142 6.36 2.63 3.76
N LEU A 143 6.16 1.35 4.09
CA LEU A 143 6.65 0.75 5.33
C LEU A 143 8.18 0.70 5.39
N VAL A 144 8.86 0.49 4.26
CA VAL A 144 10.33 0.58 4.18
C VAL A 144 10.80 1.99 4.53
N ILE A 145 10.18 3.03 3.97
CA ILE A 145 10.53 4.43 4.27
C ILE A 145 10.33 4.72 5.77
N ILE A 146 9.17 4.37 6.32
CA ILE A 146 8.85 4.59 7.75
C ILE A 146 9.85 3.83 8.63
N TRP A 147 10.14 2.57 8.31
CA TRP A 147 11.06 1.74 9.07
C TRP A 147 12.50 2.28 9.04
N LEU A 148 13.00 2.70 7.87
CA LEU A 148 14.32 3.30 7.74
C LEU A 148 14.45 4.62 8.48
N ALA A 149 13.42 5.48 8.44
CA ALA A 149 13.42 6.72 9.20
C ALA A 149 13.52 6.46 10.71
N LYS A 150 12.73 5.51 11.22
CA LYS A 150 12.78 5.13 12.64
C LYS A 150 14.11 4.50 13.03
N LEU A 151 14.69 3.66 12.17
CA LEU A 151 16.05 3.14 12.37
C LEU A 151 17.06 4.28 12.46
N ALA A 152 16.97 5.29 11.60
CA ALA A 152 17.91 6.41 11.61
C ALA A 152 17.93 7.18 12.94
N GLU A 153 16.79 7.25 13.63
CA GLU A 153 16.64 7.90 14.93
C GLU A 153 17.08 7.02 16.12
N HIS A 154 16.96 5.69 16.00
CA HIS A 154 17.07 4.77 17.14
C HIS A 154 18.21 3.74 17.04
N LEU A 155 18.93 3.69 15.92
CA LEU A 155 20.02 2.75 15.72
C LEU A 155 21.14 3.00 16.74
N PRO A 156 21.61 1.97 17.47
CA PRO A 156 22.61 2.15 18.52
C PRO A 156 23.98 2.50 17.93
N SER A 157 24.72 3.41 18.57
CA SER A 157 26.08 3.82 18.16
C SER A 157 27.06 2.65 18.08
N HIS A 158 26.82 1.60 18.84
CA HIS A 158 27.58 0.36 18.83
C HIS A 158 26.62 -0.81 18.61
N SER A 159 26.92 -1.61 17.60
CA SER A 159 26.19 -2.83 17.28
C SER A 159 27.14 -4.01 17.38
N THR A 160 26.59 -5.19 17.68
CA THR A 160 27.32 -6.44 17.64
C THR A 160 27.87 -6.68 16.24
N PRO A 161 29.17 -6.99 16.07
CA PRO A 161 29.73 -7.35 14.77
C PRO A 161 28.95 -8.48 14.11
N GLY A 162 28.67 -8.35 12.81
CA GLY A 162 27.86 -9.32 12.05
C GLY A 162 26.34 -9.14 12.18
N THR A 163 25.85 -8.09 12.84
CA THR A 163 24.40 -7.79 12.86
C THR A 163 23.94 -7.27 11.50
N GLU A 164 22.94 -7.92 10.92
CA GLU A 164 22.32 -7.50 9.65
C GLU A 164 20.89 -7.01 9.86
N LEU A 165 20.53 -6.00 9.08
CA LEU A 165 19.15 -5.56 8.89
C LEU A 165 18.55 -6.35 7.72
N THR A 166 17.32 -6.85 7.87
CA THR A 166 16.67 -7.70 6.87
C THR A 166 15.28 -7.19 6.50
N ILE A 167 14.97 -7.18 5.21
CA ILE A 167 13.62 -6.94 4.68
C ILE A 167 13.14 -8.21 3.99
N ILE A 168 12.03 -8.79 4.45
CA ILE A 168 11.39 -9.93 3.79
C ILE A 168 10.36 -9.41 2.80
N THR A 169 10.54 -9.74 1.53
CA THR A 169 9.59 -9.41 0.45
C THR A 169 8.81 -10.63 -0.04
N GLY A 170 9.11 -11.81 0.53
CA GLY A 170 8.62 -13.10 0.04
C GLY A 170 9.25 -13.52 -1.30
N TYR A 171 9.00 -14.77 -1.69
CA TYR A 171 9.44 -15.34 -2.97
C TYR A 171 8.23 -15.72 -3.83
N GLY A 172 7.48 -14.73 -4.30
CA GLY A 172 6.52 -14.85 -5.41
C GLY A 172 5.53 -16.04 -5.39
N LYS A 173 5.28 -16.72 -4.25
CA LYS A 173 4.45 -17.94 -4.19
C LYS A 173 3.00 -17.70 -4.63
N HIS A 174 2.57 -16.44 -4.65
CA HIS A 174 1.27 -15.99 -5.14
C HIS A 174 1.37 -15.18 -6.45
N SER A 175 2.56 -15.04 -7.04
CA SER A 175 2.75 -14.40 -8.34
C SER A 175 2.57 -15.42 -9.46
N LYS A 176 1.85 -15.04 -10.52
CA LYS A 176 1.65 -15.87 -11.73
C LYS A 176 2.97 -16.14 -12.47
N VAL A 177 4.02 -15.39 -12.17
CA VAL A 177 5.38 -15.58 -12.71
C VAL A 177 6.32 -15.87 -11.55
N LEU A 178 6.88 -17.08 -11.54
CA LEU A 178 7.86 -17.52 -10.55
C LEU A 178 9.04 -16.53 -10.54
N GLY A 179 9.25 -15.86 -9.40
CA GLY A 179 10.33 -14.86 -9.25
C GLY A 179 9.96 -13.40 -9.52
N ALA A 180 8.72 -13.08 -9.91
CA ALA A 180 8.25 -11.70 -10.13
C ALA A 180 7.23 -11.28 -9.07
N SER A 181 7.68 -11.01 -7.84
CA SER A 181 6.84 -10.37 -6.81
C SER A 181 6.79 -8.86 -7.05
N SER A 182 5.60 -8.27 -7.20
CA SER A 182 5.42 -6.81 -7.35
C SER A 182 5.97 -6.07 -6.13
N VAL A 183 5.72 -6.60 -4.93
CA VAL A 183 6.31 -6.11 -3.67
C VAL A 183 7.83 -6.07 -3.76
N ARG A 184 8.45 -7.19 -4.15
CA ARG A 184 9.90 -7.25 -4.25
C ARG A 184 10.44 -6.29 -5.29
N ALA A 185 9.81 -6.23 -6.46
CA ALA A 185 10.22 -5.32 -7.52
C ALA A 185 10.17 -3.86 -7.05
N GLY A 186 9.05 -3.44 -6.44
CA GLY A 186 8.88 -2.09 -5.91
C GLY A 186 9.86 -1.76 -4.78
N VAL A 187 10.08 -2.69 -3.84
CA VAL A 187 11.05 -2.48 -2.74
C VAL A 187 12.49 -2.42 -3.25
N VAL A 188 12.88 -3.28 -4.19
CA VAL A 188 14.22 -3.24 -4.79
C VAL A 188 14.43 -1.94 -5.58
N ASP A 189 13.41 -1.49 -6.30
CA ASP A 189 13.47 -0.25 -7.06
C ASP A 189 13.60 0.97 -6.12
N LEU A 190 12.76 1.05 -5.08
CA LEU A 190 12.87 2.05 -4.01
C LEU A 190 14.28 2.10 -3.42
N LEU A 191 14.80 0.95 -2.99
CA LEU A 191 16.12 0.86 -2.36
C LEU A 191 17.27 1.21 -3.32
N ARG A 192 17.11 0.93 -4.62
CA ARG A 192 18.07 1.35 -5.65
C ARG A 192 18.02 2.86 -5.84
N THR A 193 16.82 3.44 -5.93
CA THR A 193 16.63 4.89 -6.08
C THR A 193 17.20 5.67 -4.90
N LEU A 194 17.14 5.10 -3.70
CA LEU A 194 17.76 5.69 -2.51
C LEU A 194 19.28 5.37 -2.38
N GLU A 195 19.89 4.71 -3.37
CA GLU A 195 21.30 4.29 -3.36
C GLU A 195 21.67 3.45 -2.12
N SER A 196 20.75 2.57 -1.69
CA SER A 196 20.92 1.82 -0.43
C SER A 196 21.92 0.67 -0.52
N PRO A 197 22.51 0.24 0.62
CA PRO A 197 23.41 -0.91 0.68
C PRO A 197 22.68 -2.27 0.72
N PHE A 198 21.33 -2.30 0.70
CA PHE A 198 20.59 -3.56 0.77
C PHE A 198 20.78 -4.41 -0.48
N MET A 199 21.27 -5.64 -0.29
CA MET A 199 21.52 -6.59 -1.36
C MET A 199 20.65 -7.83 -1.20
N THR A 200 20.53 -8.61 -2.28
CA THR A 200 19.86 -9.93 -2.21
C THR A 200 20.87 -10.99 -1.81
N PRO A 201 20.67 -11.70 -0.69
CA PRO A 201 21.55 -12.80 -0.32
C PRO A 201 21.51 -13.94 -1.34
N SER A 202 22.66 -14.53 -1.64
CA SER A 202 22.77 -15.64 -2.61
C SER A 202 21.92 -16.86 -2.24
N HIS A 203 21.73 -17.10 -0.94
CA HIS A 203 21.02 -18.25 -0.39
C HIS A 203 19.52 -17.99 -0.13
N ASN A 204 19.05 -16.73 -0.17
CA ASN A 204 17.66 -16.39 0.09
C ASN A 204 17.18 -15.24 -0.80
N LYS A 205 16.57 -15.60 -1.93
CA LYS A 205 16.01 -14.64 -2.90
C LYS A 205 14.73 -13.94 -2.42
N GLY A 206 14.16 -14.36 -1.28
CA GLY A 206 12.94 -13.79 -0.70
C GLY A 206 13.19 -12.63 0.26
N CYS A 207 14.45 -12.29 0.54
CA CYS A 207 14.81 -11.18 1.40
C CYS A 207 15.86 -10.25 0.76
N LEU A 208 16.07 -9.13 1.43
CA LEU A 208 17.16 -8.18 1.21
C LEU A 208 17.85 -7.97 2.57
N SER A 209 19.18 -7.93 2.60
CA SER A 209 19.91 -7.63 3.83
C SER A 209 21.07 -6.67 3.62
N ALA A 210 21.47 -5.99 4.69
CA ALA A 210 22.63 -5.14 4.75
C ALA A 210 23.24 -5.15 6.16
N PRO A 211 24.57 -5.05 6.30
CA PRO A 211 25.21 -4.83 7.59
C PRO A 211 24.72 -3.52 8.23
N ILE A 212 24.41 -3.57 9.52
CA ILE A 212 23.90 -2.40 10.27
C ILE A 212 24.83 -1.18 10.17
N GLY A 213 26.16 -1.39 10.17
CA GLY A 213 27.15 -0.31 10.08
C GLY A 213 27.13 0.42 8.74
N GLU A 214 26.92 -0.32 7.63
CA GLU A 214 26.78 0.27 6.30
C GLU A 214 25.49 1.08 6.20
N VAL A 215 24.38 0.56 6.72
CA VAL A 215 23.10 1.28 6.76
C VAL A 215 23.22 2.55 7.60
N GLN A 216 23.91 2.52 8.75
CA GLN A 216 24.16 3.72 9.56
C GLN A 216 24.95 4.79 8.81
N GLN A 217 26.01 4.39 8.11
CA GLN A 217 26.81 5.33 7.31
C GLN A 217 25.99 5.91 6.17
N TRP A 218 25.23 5.07 5.46
CA TRP A 218 24.35 5.48 4.37
C TRP A 218 23.25 6.45 4.81
N LEU A 219 22.56 6.19 5.93
CA LEU A 219 21.54 7.09 6.47
C LEU A 219 22.13 8.47 6.84
N LYS A 220 23.35 8.51 7.40
CA LYS A 220 24.07 9.79 7.63
C LYS A 220 24.33 10.55 6.34
N LEU A 221 24.63 9.86 5.24
CA LEU A 221 24.82 10.49 3.92
C LEU A 221 23.50 11.05 3.37
N ILE A 222 22.38 10.32 3.51
CA ILE A 222 21.05 10.84 3.15
C ILE A 222 20.78 12.14 3.91
N ARG A 223 20.97 12.14 5.23
CA ARG A 223 20.74 13.32 6.08
C ARG A 223 21.63 14.50 5.69
N ALA A 224 22.89 14.25 5.37
CA ALA A 224 23.84 15.30 4.98
C ALA A 224 23.52 15.93 3.60
N LYS A 225 22.88 15.18 2.70
CA LYS A 225 22.40 15.70 1.40
C LYS A 225 21.13 16.55 1.55
N SER A 226 20.41 16.41 2.66
CA SER A 226 19.19 17.18 2.91
C SER A 226 19.49 18.63 3.24
N LYS A 227 18.74 19.54 2.60
CA LYS A 227 18.86 20.99 2.82
C LYS A 227 17.92 21.51 3.90
N ALA A 228 17.06 20.66 4.47
CA ALA A 228 15.98 21.07 5.34
C ALA A 228 15.90 20.23 6.62
N ASP A 229 15.51 20.85 7.74
CA ASP A 229 15.32 20.16 9.02
C ASP A 229 13.92 19.55 9.12
N VAL A 230 13.61 18.62 8.21
CA VAL A 230 12.26 18.10 7.96
C VAL A 230 12.09 16.60 8.29
N GLY A 231 13.11 15.99 8.90
CA GLY A 231 13.14 14.57 9.29
C GLY A 231 13.49 13.59 8.15
N PHE A 232 13.81 12.35 8.52
CA PHE A 232 14.32 11.33 7.59
C PHE A 232 13.31 10.86 6.53
N VAL A 233 12.01 10.87 6.86
CA VAL A 233 10.96 10.51 5.87
C VAL A 233 11.01 11.47 4.69
N GLU A 234 11.05 12.77 4.95
CA GLU A 234 11.06 13.79 3.90
C GLU A 234 12.38 13.81 3.14
N ASP A 235 13.51 13.54 3.81
CA ASP A 235 14.81 13.38 3.15
C ASP A 235 14.75 12.29 2.05
N MET A 236 14.10 11.16 2.33
CA MET A 236 13.92 10.07 1.36
C MET A 236 12.87 10.40 0.28
N LEU A 237 11.74 11.01 0.66
CA LEU A 237 10.69 11.39 -0.29
C LEU A 237 11.17 12.43 -1.32
N SER A 238 12.04 13.35 -0.90
CA SER A 238 12.65 14.34 -1.80
C SER A 238 13.50 13.69 -2.89
N ILE A 239 14.25 12.63 -2.58
CA ILE A 239 15.03 11.86 -3.56
C ILE A 239 14.09 11.19 -4.57
N LEU A 240 12.98 10.60 -4.10
CA LEU A 240 12.00 9.94 -4.97
C LEU A 240 11.35 10.92 -5.95
N ARG A 241 10.97 12.12 -5.48
CA ARG A 241 10.37 13.14 -6.34
C ARG A 241 11.31 13.63 -7.43
N GLN A 242 12.60 13.77 -7.14
CA GLN A 242 13.62 14.20 -8.11
C GLN A 242 13.92 13.15 -9.19
N THR A 243 13.67 11.87 -8.91
CA THR A 243 13.94 10.78 -9.86
C THR A 243 12.80 10.56 -10.85
N HIS A 244 11.58 11.00 -10.50
CA HIS A 244 10.37 10.80 -11.30
C HIS A 244 9.80 12.11 -11.90
N SER A 245 10.52 13.22 -11.79
CA SER A 245 10.23 14.53 -12.42
C SER A 245 10.89 14.66 -13.78
#